data_AF-A0A4V2QXE8-F1
#
_entry.id   AF-A0A4V2QXE8-F1
#
_cell.length_a   1.000
_cell.length_b   1.000
_cell.length_c   1.000
_cell.angle_alpha   90.00
_cell.angle_beta   90.00
_cell.angle_gamma   90.00
#
_symmetry.space_group_name_H-M   'P 1'
#
loop_
_entity.id
_entity.type
_entity.pdbx_description
1 polymer ?
#
loop_
_entity_poly.entity_id
_entity_poly.type
_entity_poly.pdbx_seq_one_letter_code
_entity_poly.pdbx_strand_id
1 'polypeptide(L)'
;MVDSRPGHESIRWGYLPDDDHVLNVLSGADPGTSSTEPVYLVCTHGRHDACCAIRGRPAAAALSTAYPDNTWECSHVGGDRFAANLVFLPHSLFYGHVPATHAATLAAQYNEGLIVSAYFRGSAAVSPPVQAAQHFAREAGLSLSVDALHPLAVHQLAPAQWQVLLDDEGHSLEVDVSAHLTTINAALTCAATAPGQARTFTLTTPIKLP
;
A
#
# COMPACT_ATOMS: atom_id res chain seq x y z
N MET A 1 2.46 -2.79 17.01
CA MET A 1 1.10 -2.72 16.45
C MET A 1 0.97 -1.46 15.62
N VAL A 2 0.27 -1.53 14.48
CA VAL A 2 -0.02 -0.36 13.66
C VAL A 2 -1.52 -0.30 13.41
N ASP A 3 -2.11 0.87 13.65
CA ASP A 3 -3.44 1.21 13.16
C ASP A 3 -3.25 2.05 11.89
N SER A 4 -3.93 1.65 10.82
CA SER A 4 -3.84 2.29 9.50
C SER A 4 -5.20 2.81 9.04
N ARG A 5 -6.23 2.75 9.89
CA ARG A 5 -7.54 3.30 9.52
C ARG A 5 -7.40 4.80 9.29
N PRO A 6 -7.95 5.34 8.19
CA PRO A 6 -7.91 6.77 7.89
C PRO A 6 -8.32 7.62 9.10
N GLY A 7 -7.46 8.54 9.52
CA GLY A 7 -7.66 9.44 10.66
C GLY A 7 -7.36 8.84 12.04
N HIS A 8 -6.89 7.60 12.11
CA HIS A 8 -6.53 6.90 13.35
C HIS A 8 -5.11 6.30 13.30
N GLU A 9 -4.31 6.74 12.34
CA GLU A 9 -2.97 6.26 12.08
C GLU A 9 -2.09 6.33 13.34
N SER A 10 -1.54 5.19 13.74
CA SER A 10 -0.65 5.14 14.89
C SER A 10 0.30 3.95 14.84
N ILE A 11 1.50 4.16 15.38
CA ILE A 11 2.50 3.11 15.55
C ILE A 11 2.77 2.93 17.04
N ARG A 12 2.80 1.67 17.47
CA ARG A 12 3.20 1.29 18.82
C ARG A 12 4.22 0.17 18.79
N TRP A 13 5.34 0.37 19.47
CA TRP A 13 6.41 -0.61 19.64
C TRP A 13 6.27 -1.34 20.96
N GLY A 14 6.58 -2.63 20.98
CA GLY A 14 6.53 -3.45 22.18
C GLY A 14 7.42 -4.65 22.03
N TYR A 15 7.77 -5.24 23.17
CA TYR A 15 8.51 -6.49 23.24
C TYR A 15 7.53 -7.64 23.51
N LEU A 16 7.66 -8.74 22.78
CA LEU A 16 6.85 -9.94 22.97
C LEU A 16 7.75 -11.03 23.58
N PRO A 17 7.86 -11.10 24.93
CA PRO A 17 8.75 -12.06 25.59
C PRO A 17 8.33 -13.53 25.40
N ASP A 18 7.03 -13.76 25.23
CA ASP A 18 6.40 -15.06 25.11
C ASP A 18 5.09 -14.96 24.30
N ASP A 19 4.55 -16.11 23.93
CA ASP A 19 3.34 -16.20 23.10
C ASP A 19 2.09 -15.67 23.84
N ASP A 20 2.01 -15.85 25.16
CA ASP A 20 0.87 -15.40 25.97
C ASP A 20 0.79 -13.87 26.02
N HIS A 21 1.94 -13.19 25.96
CA HIS A 21 2.02 -11.74 25.93
C HIS A 21 1.32 -11.13 24.70
N VAL A 22 1.20 -11.88 23.60
CA VAL A 22 0.42 -11.45 22.43
C VAL A 22 -1.03 -11.17 22.80
N LEU A 23 -1.63 -11.95 23.71
CA LEU A 23 -3.01 -11.75 24.15
C LEU A 23 -3.17 -10.43 24.93
N ASN A 24 -2.17 -10.02 25.69
CA ASN A 24 -2.17 -8.74 26.39
C ASN A 24 -2.11 -7.57 25.41
N VAL A 25 -1.30 -7.69 24.35
CA VAL A 25 -1.24 -6.68 23.29
C VAL A 25 -2.56 -6.58 22.52
N LEU A 26 -3.13 -7.73 22.12
CA LEU A 26 -4.38 -7.77 21.34
C LEU A 26 -5.60 -7.32 22.14
N SER A 27 -5.63 -7.55 23.46
CA SER A 27 -6.69 -7.05 24.35
C SER A 27 -6.50 -5.58 24.75
N GLY A 28 -5.36 -4.97 24.44
CA GLY A 28 -5.01 -3.61 24.83
C GLY A 28 -4.53 -3.46 26.28
N ALA A 29 -4.32 -4.57 27.00
CA ALA A 29 -3.76 -4.57 28.35
C ALA A 29 -2.28 -4.12 28.37
N ASP A 30 -1.55 -4.38 27.28
CA ASP A 30 -0.24 -3.78 27.03
C ASP A 30 -0.22 -3.12 25.63
N PRO A 31 -0.48 -1.81 25.53
CA PRO A 31 -0.51 -1.13 24.25
C PRO A 31 0.90 -0.90 23.66
N GLY A 32 1.97 -1.09 24.43
CA GLY A 32 3.32 -0.70 24.05
C GLY A 32 3.55 0.82 24.00
N THR A 33 4.70 1.22 23.46
CA THR A 33 5.19 2.60 23.37
C THR A 33 4.83 3.24 22.03
N SER A 34 4.11 4.36 22.06
CA SER A 34 3.76 5.11 20.85
C SER A 34 4.99 5.69 20.14
N SER A 35 4.95 5.73 18.81
CA SER A 35 5.95 6.34 17.94
C SER A 35 5.27 7.21 16.89
N THR A 36 5.84 8.40 16.65
CA THR A 36 5.49 9.28 15.53
C THR A 36 6.34 9.02 14.30
N GLU A 37 7.45 8.30 14.46
CA GLU A 37 8.37 7.97 13.37
C GLU A 37 7.74 6.96 12.41
N PRO A 38 7.87 7.16 11.09
CA PRO A 38 7.37 6.23 10.10
C PRO A 38 8.14 4.91 10.13
N VAL A 39 7.54 3.86 9.58
CA VAL A 39 8.19 2.56 9.41
C VAL A 39 8.15 2.15 7.95
N TYR A 40 9.30 1.77 7.42
CA TYR A 40 9.47 1.32 6.06
C TYR A 40 9.79 -0.17 6.03
N LEU A 41 8.85 -0.95 5.52
CA LEU A 41 9.03 -2.39 5.36
C LEU A 41 9.41 -2.70 3.92
N VAL A 42 10.38 -3.60 3.74
CA VAL A 42 10.77 -4.12 2.42
C VAL A 42 10.69 -5.63 2.43
N CYS A 43 9.87 -6.21 1.55
CA CYS A 43 9.76 -7.66 1.44
C CYS A 43 11.03 -8.24 0.84
N THR A 44 11.73 -9.09 1.60
CA THR A 44 12.96 -9.79 1.15
C THR A 44 12.81 -11.32 1.18
N HIS A 45 11.57 -11.81 1.31
CA HIS A 45 11.28 -13.24 1.49
C HIS A 45 11.47 -14.06 0.20
N GLY A 46 12.65 -14.66 0.03
CA GLY A 46 13.01 -15.42 -1.18
C GLY A 46 12.46 -16.84 -1.28
N ARG A 47 12.01 -17.46 -0.17
CA ARG A 47 11.45 -18.82 -0.20
C ARG A 47 10.06 -18.87 -0.82
N HIS A 48 9.27 -17.82 -0.64
CA HIS A 48 7.96 -17.71 -1.28
C HIS A 48 8.10 -17.37 -2.77
N ASP A 49 8.89 -16.34 -3.09
CA ASP A 49 9.26 -16.03 -4.47
C ASP A 49 10.64 -15.37 -4.52
N ALA A 50 11.54 -15.89 -5.35
CA ALA A 50 12.92 -15.42 -5.44
C ALA A 50 13.03 -13.95 -5.89
N CYS A 51 12.05 -13.44 -6.64
CA CYS A 51 12.06 -12.06 -7.10
C CYS A 51 12.05 -11.06 -5.92
N CYS A 52 11.36 -11.38 -4.83
CA CYS A 52 11.32 -10.53 -3.62
C CYS A 52 12.70 -10.45 -2.95
N ALA A 53 13.42 -11.56 -2.80
CA ALA A 53 14.79 -11.51 -2.27
C ALA A 53 15.78 -10.82 -3.21
N ILE A 54 15.67 -11.05 -4.53
CA ILE A 54 16.62 -10.49 -5.52
C ILE A 54 16.44 -8.98 -5.65
N ARG A 55 15.19 -8.49 -5.73
CA ARG A 55 14.89 -7.08 -5.97
C ARG A 55 14.68 -6.29 -4.68
N GLY A 56 14.15 -6.91 -3.64
CA GLY A 56 13.86 -6.28 -2.35
C GLY A 56 15.11 -5.94 -1.54
N ARG A 57 16.09 -6.86 -1.42
CA ARG A 57 17.30 -6.60 -0.61
C ARG A 57 18.10 -5.36 -1.06
N PRO A 58 18.32 -5.13 -2.37
CA PRO A 58 18.94 -3.88 -2.82
C PRO A 58 18.12 -2.63 -2.44
N ALA A 59 16.79 -2.69 -2.51
CA ALA A 59 15.93 -1.58 -2.10
C ALA A 59 15.98 -1.34 -0.57
N ALA A 60 16.00 -2.41 0.23
CA ALA A 60 16.18 -2.34 1.68
C ALA A 60 17.53 -1.70 2.06
N ALA A 61 18.62 -2.11 1.40
CA ALA A 61 19.93 -1.54 1.65
C ALA A 61 20.01 -0.04 1.29
N ALA A 62 19.44 0.35 0.16
CA ALA A 62 19.37 1.76 -0.25
C ALA A 62 18.55 2.59 0.75
N LEU A 63 17.43 2.04 1.23
CA LEU A 63 16.54 2.71 2.18
C LEU A 63 17.18 2.82 3.57
N SER A 64 17.82 1.75 4.06
CA SER A 64 18.52 1.72 5.35
C SER A 64 19.74 2.66 5.38
N THR A 65 20.37 2.91 4.23
CA THR A 65 21.44 3.93 4.15
C THR A 65 20.92 5.34 4.45
N ALA A 66 19.69 5.65 4.04
CA ALA A 66 19.06 6.96 4.26
C ALA A 66 18.28 7.03 5.59
N TYR A 67 17.64 5.93 5.98
CA TYR A 67 16.74 5.82 7.14
C TYR A 67 17.05 4.54 7.93
N PRO A 68 18.19 4.48 8.65
CA PRO A 68 18.68 3.25 9.28
C PRO A 68 17.74 2.71 10.36
N ASP A 69 17.15 3.60 11.17
CA ASP A 69 16.32 3.20 12.31
C ASP A 69 14.86 2.91 11.94
N ASN A 70 14.42 3.36 10.76
CA ASN A 70 13.04 3.21 10.28
C ASN A 70 12.86 2.07 9.27
N THR A 71 13.96 1.52 8.74
CA THR A 71 13.92 0.52 7.66
C THR A 71 14.01 -0.89 8.20
N TRP A 72 13.08 -1.74 7.78
CA TRP A 72 13.02 -3.14 8.18
C TRP A 72 12.85 -4.05 6.97
N GLU A 73 13.65 -5.10 6.93
CA GLU A 73 13.33 -6.26 6.08
C GLU A 73 12.17 -7.04 6.70
N CYS A 74 11.23 -7.48 5.87
CA CYS A 74 10.06 -8.22 6.32
C CYS A 74 9.78 -9.47 5.50
N SER A 75 8.93 -10.32 6.06
CA SER A 75 8.39 -11.50 5.37
C SER A 75 7.39 -11.09 4.28
N HIS A 76 6.70 -12.06 3.68
CA HIS A 76 5.86 -11.81 2.51
C HIS A 76 4.68 -10.88 2.85
N VAL A 77 4.50 -9.82 2.05
CA VAL A 77 3.45 -8.79 2.22
C VAL A 77 2.38 -8.83 1.11
N GLY A 78 2.36 -9.87 0.29
CA GLY A 78 1.46 -9.95 -0.86
C GLY A 78 2.00 -9.26 -2.12
N GLY A 79 1.72 -9.88 -3.27
CA GLY A 79 2.00 -9.30 -4.57
C GLY A 79 3.45 -9.46 -5.03
N ASP A 80 4.02 -10.67 -4.98
CA ASP A 80 5.39 -10.93 -5.45
C ASP A 80 5.60 -10.55 -6.91
N ARG A 81 4.51 -10.55 -7.70
CA ARG A 81 4.53 -10.05 -9.07
C ARG A 81 5.02 -8.62 -9.21
N PHE A 82 4.89 -7.85 -8.13
CA PHE A 82 5.32 -6.47 -8.02
C PHE A 82 6.66 -6.31 -7.32
N ALA A 83 7.48 -7.35 -7.17
CA ALA A 83 8.79 -7.20 -6.54
C ALA A 83 9.66 -6.16 -7.30
N ALA A 84 10.33 -5.21 -6.62
CA ALA A 84 10.42 -5.03 -5.15
C ALA A 84 9.15 -4.40 -4.52
N ASN A 85 8.70 -4.98 -3.40
CA ASN A 85 7.54 -4.49 -2.63
C ASN A 85 7.99 -3.74 -1.38
N LEU A 86 7.52 -2.51 -1.23
CA LEU A 86 7.72 -1.66 -0.06
C LEU A 86 6.37 -1.36 0.59
N VAL A 87 6.32 -1.27 1.92
CA VAL A 87 5.14 -0.87 2.70
C VAL A 87 5.51 0.27 3.63
N PHE A 88 4.83 1.40 3.52
CA PHE A 88 5.05 2.57 4.38
C PHE A 88 3.93 2.68 5.40
N LEU A 89 4.31 2.75 6.68
CA LEU A 89 3.43 2.82 7.84
C LEU A 89 3.57 4.19 8.50
N PRO A 90 2.51 4.71 9.17
CA PRO A 90 1.28 4.01 9.55
C PRO A 90 0.22 3.87 8.45
N HIS A 91 0.31 4.58 7.33
CA HIS A 91 -0.77 4.64 6.32
C HIS A 91 -0.97 3.36 5.48
N SER A 92 -0.18 2.31 5.73
CA SER A 92 -0.22 1.03 5.00
C SER A 92 -0.18 1.20 3.48
N LEU A 93 0.69 2.09 2.98
CA LEU A 93 0.87 2.37 1.56
C LEU A 93 1.76 1.30 0.93
N PHE A 94 1.27 0.64 -0.11
CA PHE A 94 2.03 -0.37 -0.84
C PHE A 94 2.63 0.22 -2.11
N TYR A 95 3.92 -0.04 -2.31
CA TYR A 95 4.64 0.28 -3.53
C TYR A 95 5.19 -0.98 -4.17
N GLY A 96 5.18 -1.02 -5.50
CA GLY A 96 5.60 -2.17 -6.30
C GLY A 96 6.52 -1.76 -7.45
N HIS A 97 7.29 -2.73 -7.94
CA HIS A 97 8.28 -2.56 -8.99
C HIS A 97 9.30 -1.46 -8.70
N VAL A 98 9.56 -1.19 -7.42
CA VAL A 98 10.42 -0.09 -6.99
C VAL A 98 11.87 -0.40 -7.36
N PRO A 99 12.52 0.43 -8.19
CA PRO A 99 13.97 0.33 -8.39
C PRO A 99 14.69 0.68 -7.08
N ALA A 100 15.76 -0.04 -6.76
CA ALA A 100 16.52 0.20 -5.52
C ALA A 100 16.97 1.67 -5.37
N THR A 101 17.34 2.31 -6.48
CA THR A 101 17.76 3.71 -6.53
C THR A 101 16.66 4.71 -6.19
N HIS A 102 15.39 4.31 -6.24
CA HIS A 102 14.24 5.17 -5.97
C HIS A 102 13.65 4.95 -4.57
N ALA A 103 14.07 3.91 -3.83
CA ALA A 103 13.51 3.58 -2.53
C ALA A 103 13.61 4.75 -1.53
N ALA A 104 14.79 5.36 -1.41
CA ALA A 104 15.00 6.50 -0.52
C ALA A 104 14.19 7.75 -0.93
N THR A 105 14.04 7.99 -2.23
CA THR A 105 13.21 9.09 -2.75
C THR A 105 11.73 8.87 -2.42
N LEU A 106 11.23 7.63 -2.51
CA LEU A 106 9.85 7.33 -2.11
C LEU A 106 9.61 7.65 -0.64
N ALA A 107 10.51 7.22 0.25
CA ALA A 107 10.39 7.54 1.67
C ALA A 107 10.51 9.04 1.95
N ALA A 108 11.38 9.76 1.24
CA ALA A 108 11.46 11.21 1.34
C ALA A 108 10.13 11.88 0.94
N GLN A 109 9.51 11.47 -0.18
CA GLN A 109 8.20 12.00 -0.59
C GLN A 109 7.11 11.68 0.43
N TYR A 110 7.11 10.47 0.98
CA TYR A 110 6.17 10.08 2.02
C TYR A 110 6.33 10.88 3.31
N ASN A 111 7.57 11.20 3.72
CA ASN A 111 7.84 12.09 4.85
C ASN A 111 7.27 13.50 4.64
N GLU A 112 7.18 13.95 3.38
CA GLU A 112 6.54 15.21 3.00
C GLU A 112 5.01 15.07 2.82
N GLY A 113 4.43 13.92 3.20
CA GLY A 113 3.00 13.66 3.07
C GLY A 113 2.53 13.37 1.65
N LEU A 114 3.42 12.92 0.76
CA LEU A 114 3.13 12.73 -0.66
C LEU A 114 3.19 11.26 -1.12
N ILE A 115 2.35 10.93 -2.09
CA ILE A 115 2.31 9.65 -2.80
C ILE A 115 2.97 9.80 -4.16
N VAL A 116 3.80 8.81 -4.51
CA VAL A 116 4.41 8.70 -5.85
C VAL A 116 3.64 7.67 -6.68
N SER A 117 2.68 8.15 -7.47
CA SER A 117 1.73 7.31 -8.22
C SER A 117 2.38 6.27 -9.14
N ALA A 118 3.56 6.55 -9.69
CA ALA A 118 4.24 5.67 -10.64
C ALA A 118 4.54 4.25 -10.10
N TYR A 119 4.70 4.11 -8.78
CA TYR A 119 4.98 2.84 -8.12
C TYR A 119 3.86 2.40 -7.16
N PHE A 120 2.84 3.25 -6.98
CA PHE A 120 1.84 3.07 -5.94
C PHE A 120 0.85 1.98 -6.32
N ARG A 121 0.63 1.04 -5.38
CA ARG A 121 -0.31 -0.07 -5.53
C ARG A 121 -1.64 0.15 -4.83
N GLY A 122 -1.73 1.13 -3.95
CA GLY A 122 -2.88 1.38 -3.07
C GLY A 122 -2.53 1.24 -1.58
N SER A 123 -3.50 1.52 -0.71
CA SER A 123 -3.40 1.31 0.73
C SER A 123 -4.18 0.06 1.16
N ALA A 124 -3.58 -0.77 2.02
CA ALA A 124 -4.29 -1.90 2.62
C ALA A 124 -5.36 -1.47 3.65
N ALA A 125 -5.42 -0.19 4.02
CA ALA A 125 -6.46 0.35 4.89
C ALA A 125 -7.83 0.43 4.21
N VAL A 126 -7.88 0.35 2.88
CA VAL A 126 -9.10 0.54 2.09
C VAL A 126 -9.34 -0.60 1.10
N SER A 127 -10.60 -0.78 0.72
CA SER A 127 -11.01 -1.87 -0.17
C SER A 127 -10.48 -1.68 -1.60
N PRO A 128 -10.35 -2.76 -2.40
CA PRO A 128 -9.88 -2.68 -3.78
C PRO A 128 -10.61 -1.68 -4.71
N PRO A 129 -11.95 -1.54 -4.70
CA PRO A 129 -12.60 -0.50 -5.51
C PRO A 129 -12.24 0.92 -5.06
N VAL A 130 -12.02 1.14 -3.75
CA VAL A 130 -11.53 2.44 -3.24
C VAL A 130 -10.11 2.71 -3.72
N GLN A 131 -9.21 1.72 -3.67
CA GLN A 131 -7.84 1.86 -4.19
C GLN A 131 -7.86 2.21 -5.69
N ALA A 132 -8.74 1.58 -6.47
CA ALA A 132 -8.91 1.88 -7.89
C ALA A 132 -9.43 3.32 -8.12
N ALA A 133 -10.45 3.73 -7.37
CA ALA A 133 -10.99 5.10 -7.45
C ALA A 133 -9.92 6.15 -7.12
N GLN A 134 -9.17 5.93 -6.03
CA GLN A 134 -8.03 6.75 -5.62
C GLN A 134 -6.92 6.83 -6.67
N HIS A 135 -6.65 5.71 -7.37
CA HIS A 135 -5.68 5.68 -8.45
C HIS A 135 -6.14 6.53 -9.64
N PHE A 136 -7.37 6.33 -10.12
CA PHE A 136 -7.90 7.10 -11.25
C PHE A 136 -8.05 8.59 -10.94
N ALA A 137 -8.40 8.97 -9.70
CA ALA A 137 -8.39 10.37 -9.28
C ALA A 137 -6.98 10.97 -9.39
N ARG A 138 -5.94 10.28 -8.91
CA ARG A 138 -4.56 10.76 -9.04
C ARG A 138 -4.10 10.84 -10.51
N GLU A 139 -4.51 9.90 -11.36
CA GLU A 139 -4.25 9.98 -12.81
C GLU A 139 -4.95 11.17 -13.48
N ALA A 140 -6.12 11.56 -12.98
CA ALA A 140 -6.85 12.73 -13.45
C ALA A 140 -6.31 14.07 -12.89
N GLY A 141 -5.25 14.04 -12.08
CA GLY A 141 -4.57 15.24 -11.57
C GLY A 141 -5.07 15.75 -10.21
N LEU A 142 -5.84 14.95 -9.48
CA LEU A 142 -6.27 15.26 -8.10
C LEU A 142 -5.11 15.04 -7.10
N SER A 143 -5.35 15.36 -5.82
CA SER A 143 -4.30 15.44 -4.80
C SER A 143 -3.42 14.19 -4.69
N LEU A 144 -2.11 14.43 -4.57
CA LEU A 144 -1.10 13.42 -4.27
C LEU A 144 -0.82 13.30 -2.77
N SER A 145 -1.53 14.07 -1.94
CA SER A 145 -1.42 13.96 -0.48
C SER A 145 -1.78 12.55 -0.02
N VAL A 146 -1.07 12.10 1.02
CA VAL A 146 -1.38 10.88 1.78
C VAL A 146 -2.73 11.02 2.49
N ASP A 147 -3.04 12.21 2.98
CA ASP A 147 -4.26 12.53 3.74
C ASP A 147 -5.44 12.96 2.84
N ALA A 148 -5.32 12.78 1.53
CA ALA A 148 -6.37 13.10 0.56
C ALA A 148 -6.99 11.84 -0.05
N LEU A 149 -8.16 12.03 -0.65
CA LEU A 149 -8.95 10.99 -1.30
C LEU A 149 -9.41 9.91 -0.30
N HIS A 150 -9.80 10.32 0.90
CA HIS A 150 -10.35 9.42 1.91
C HIS A 150 -11.76 8.94 1.48
N PRO A 151 -12.11 7.65 1.67
CA PRO A 151 -13.42 7.16 1.28
C PRO A 151 -14.52 7.72 2.20
N LEU A 152 -15.50 8.39 1.61
CA LEU A 152 -16.73 8.82 2.28
C LEU A 152 -17.81 7.74 2.22
N ALA A 153 -17.96 7.10 1.05
CA ALA A 153 -18.94 6.04 0.83
C ALA A 153 -18.52 5.10 -0.30
N VAL A 154 -19.01 3.85 -0.23
CA VAL A 154 -18.84 2.86 -1.29
C VAL A 154 -20.19 2.20 -1.55
N HIS A 155 -20.72 2.38 -2.76
CA HIS A 155 -21.99 1.81 -3.19
C HIS A 155 -21.74 0.77 -4.27
N GLN A 156 -22.14 -0.47 -4.04
CA GLN A 156 -22.11 -1.50 -5.08
C GLN A 156 -23.34 -1.34 -5.96
N LEU A 157 -23.14 -0.95 -7.22
CA LEU A 157 -24.22 -0.70 -8.18
C LEU A 157 -24.64 -2.00 -8.91
N ALA A 158 -23.69 -2.89 -9.16
CA ALA A 158 -23.89 -4.18 -9.81
C ALA A 158 -22.75 -5.17 -9.44
N PRO A 159 -22.80 -6.44 -9.86
CA PRO A 159 -21.66 -7.33 -9.74
C PRO A 159 -20.41 -6.72 -10.40
N ALA A 160 -19.32 -6.64 -9.63
CA ALA A 160 -18.06 -6.04 -10.07
C ALA A 160 -18.11 -4.55 -10.49
N GLN A 161 -19.13 -3.79 -10.06
CA GLN A 161 -19.26 -2.36 -10.33
C GLN A 161 -19.60 -1.58 -9.06
N TRP A 162 -18.89 -0.49 -8.83
CA TRP A 162 -19.02 0.34 -7.64
C TRP A 162 -18.98 1.82 -7.99
N GLN A 163 -19.76 2.60 -7.26
CA GLN A 163 -19.56 4.03 -7.11
C GLN A 163 -18.83 4.27 -5.80
N VAL A 164 -17.76 5.06 -5.85
CA VAL A 164 -16.96 5.45 -4.69
C VAL A 164 -17.05 6.95 -4.54
N LEU A 165 -17.42 7.41 -3.35
CA LEU A 165 -17.31 8.81 -2.96
C LEU A 165 -16.02 9.00 -2.18
N LEU A 166 -15.18 9.91 -2.65
CA LEU A 166 -13.91 10.29 -2.03
C LEU A 166 -13.99 11.74 -1.52
N ASP A 167 -13.31 12.03 -0.43
CA ASP A 167 -13.04 13.39 0.03
C ASP A 167 -11.67 13.84 -0.48
N ASP A 168 -11.66 14.84 -1.36
CA ASP A 168 -10.45 15.51 -1.81
C ASP A 168 -10.38 16.91 -1.19
N GLU A 169 -9.72 17.00 -0.04
CA GLU A 169 -9.48 18.27 0.65
C GLU A 169 -10.78 19.07 0.90
N GLY A 170 -11.84 18.37 1.33
CA GLY A 170 -13.15 18.94 1.61
C GLY A 170 -14.13 18.95 0.42
N HIS A 171 -13.70 18.49 -0.76
CA HIS A 171 -14.55 18.35 -1.94
C HIS A 171 -14.91 16.89 -2.19
N SER A 172 -16.21 16.61 -2.28
CA SER A 172 -16.69 15.27 -2.61
C SER A 172 -16.46 14.96 -4.09
N LEU A 173 -15.75 13.87 -4.37
CA LEU A 173 -15.47 13.34 -5.70
C LEU A 173 -16.17 12.00 -5.89
N GLU A 174 -17.00 11.90 -6.93
CA GLU A 174 -17.63 10.64 -7.34
C GLU A 174 -16.78 9.94 -8.40
N VAL A 175 -16.47 8.66 -8.16
CA VAL A 175 -15.69 7.83 -9.09
C VAL A 175 -16.36 6.48 -9.25
N ASP A 176 -16.82 6.18 -10.46
CA ASP A 176 -17.41 4.88 -10.78
C ASP A 176 -16.37 3.95 -11.40
N VAL A 177 -16.19 2.77 -10.80
CA VAL A 177 -15.22 1.77 -11.23
C VAL A 177 -15.87 0.42 -11.48
N SER A 178 -15.34 -0.30 -12.46
CA SER A 178 -15.66 -1.71 -12.72
C SER A 178 -14.42 -2.58 -12.67
N ALA A 179 -14.55 -3.78 -12.14
CA ALA A 179 -13.48 -4.78 -12.11
C ALA A 179 -13.68 -5.84 -13.19
N HIS A 180 -12.59 -6.29 -13.79
CA HIS A 180 -12.59 -7.44 -14.69
C HIS A 180 -11.32 -8.27 -14.50
N LEU A 181 -11.34 -9.52 -14.95
CA LEU A 181 -10.16 -10.38 -14.98
C LEU A 181 -9.48 -10.22 -16.33
N THR A 182 -8.18 -9.92 -16.29
CA THR A 182 -7.33 -9.84 -17.47
C THR A 182 -6.26 -10.90 -17.40
N THR A 183 -6.09 -11.63 -18.50
CA THR A 183 -4.95 -12.53 -18.68
C THR A 183 -3.72 -11.72 -19.04
N ILE A 184 -2.67 -11.85 -18.25
CA ILE A 184 -1.35 -11.29 -18.56
C ILE A 184 -0.53 -12.39 -19.20
N ASN A 185 -0.16 -12.21 -20.47
CA ASN A 185 0.61 -13.18 -21.24
C ASN A 185 2.11 -13.14 -20.87
N ALA A 186 2.41 -13.31 -19.58
CA ALA A 186 3.74 -13.37 -19.02
C ALA A 186 3.70 -14.11 -17.66
N ALA A 187 4.84 -14.70 -17.30
CA ALA A 187 5.06 -15.16 -15.93
C ALA A 187 5.09 -13.95 -15.00
N LEU A 188 4.14 -13.90 -14.06
CA LEU A 188 4.00 -12.75 -13.17
C LEU A 188 5.02 -12.77 -12.03
N THR A 189 5.52 -13.94 -11.63
CA THR A 189 6.47 -14.09 -10.52
C THR A 189 7.62 -15.02 -10.91
N CYS A 190 8.70 -15.06 -10.13
CA CYS A 190 9.83 -15.96 -10.41
C CYS A 190 9.44 -17.44 -10.27
N ALA A 191 8.41 -17.75 -9.48
CA ALA A 191 7.87 -19.10 -9.33
C ALA A 191 6.80 -19.47 -10.39
N ALA A 192 6.34 -18.52 -11.20
CA ALA A 192 5.24 -18.76 -12.14
C ALA A 192 5.69 -19.55 -13.38
N THR A 193 4.93 -20.60 -13.72
CA THR A 193 5.17 -21.47 -14.90
C THR A 193 4.15 -21.27 -16.02
N ALA A 194 3.16 -20.40 -15.82
CA ALA A 194 2.08 -20.13 -16.78
C ALA A 194 1.68 -18.64 -16.75
N PRO A 195 0.97 -18.15 -17.79
CA PRO A 195 0.36 -16.82 -17.79
C PRO A 195 -0.51 -16.59 -16.55
N GLY A 196 -0.39 -15.41 -15.95
CA GLY A 196 -1.17 -15.05 -14.78
C GLY A 196 -2.50 -14.39 -15.13
N GLN A 197 -3.45 -14.48 -14.21
CA GLN A 197 -4.64 -13.62 -14.22
C GLN A 197 -4.49 -12.51 -13.19
N ALA A 198 -4.91 -11.31 -13.56
CA ALA A 198 -4.97 -10.17 -12.66
C ALA A 198 -6.36 -9.55 -12.71
N ARG A 199 -6.86 -9.14 -11.55
CA ARG A 199 -8.00 -8.24 -11.50
C ARG A 199 -7.51 -6.84 -11.85
N THR A 200 -8.13 -6.25 -12.85
CA THR A 200 -7.93 -4.88 -13.31
C THR A 200 -9.20 -4.07 -13.06
N PHE A 201 -9.06 -2.76 -13.00
CA PHE A 201 -10.17 -1.83 -12.85
C PHE A 201 -10.19 -0.87 -14.03
N THR A 202 -11.37 -0.36 -14.35
CA THR A 202 -11.61 0.68 -15.36
C THR A 202 -12.67 1.65 -14.85
N LEU A 203 -12.55 2.92 -15.22
CA LEU A 203 -13.62 3.89 -15.04
C LEU A 203 -14.84 3.51 -15.90
N THR A 204 -16.04 3.56 -15.31
CA THR A 204 -17.30 3.41 -16.08
C THR A 204 -17.87 4.75 -16.52
N THR A 205 -17.46 5.84 -15.88
CA THR A 205 -17.80 7.22 -16.22
C THR A 205 -16.54 8.09 -16.12
N PRO A 206 -16.38 9.14 -16.95
CA PRO A 206 -15.28 10.08 -16.79
C PRO A 206 -15.35 10.78 -15.43
N ILE A 207 -14.20 10.97 -14.79
CA ILE A 207 -14.11 11.75 -13.55
C ILE A 207 -14.47 13.20 -13.88
N LYS A 208 -15.43 13.75 -13.13
CA LYS A 208 -15.80 15.17 -13.23
C LYS A 208 -14.90 15.95 -12.29
N LEU A 209 -14.00 16.74 -12.86
CA LEU A 209 -13.18 17.68 -12.09
C LEU A 209 -14.06 18.83 -11.56
N PRO A 210 -13.77 19.33 -10.35
CA PRO A 210 -14.44 20.51 -9.80
C PRO A 210 -14.20 21.77 -10.64
#